data_AF-A0A1M6TTU0-F1
#
_entry.id   AF-A0A1M6TTU0-F1
#
_cell.length_a   1.000
_cell.length_b   1.000
_cell.length_c   1.000
_cell.angle_alpha   90.00
_cell.angle_beta   90.00
_cell.angle_gamma   90.00
#
_symmetry.space_group_name_H-M   'P 1'
#
loop_
_entity.id
_entity.type
_entity.pdbx_description
1 polymer ?
#
loop_
_entity_poly.entity_id
_entity_poly.type
_entity_poly.pdbx_seq_one_letter_code
_entity_poly.pdbx_strand_id
1 'polypeptide(L)'
;MVLSTVVSCIVLNMIAVDNYVTAVITGSMFKKAYVKRGLHPLNLTKCLAECAAITSPLIPWNTCGIVMVGMLGVSPVEYAPYTFSCWIPSIVIVVFAYLNIGMKRLTPEEQKALLADEENETQSSMEYAEPKAQMA
;
A
#
# COMPACT_ATOMS: atom_id res chain seq x y z
N MET A 1 -8.98 8.59 -5.67
CA MET A 1 -7.67 7.96 -5.95
C MET A 1 -6.98 7.63 -4.65
N VAL A 2 -6.38 8.59 -3.94
CA VAL A 2 -5.71 8.32 -2.66
C VAL A 2 -6.63 7.59 -1.67
N LEU A 3 -7.85 8.10 -1.44
CA LEU A 3 -8.84 7.43 -0.59
C LEU A 3 -9.21 6.03 -1.08
N SER A 4 -9.38 5.87 -2.39
CA SER A 4 -9.72 4.60 -3.05
C SER A 4 -8.60 3.56 -2.85
N THR A 5 -7.34 3.98 -3.02
CA THR A 5 -6.15 3.17 -2.79
C THR A 5 -6.00 2.80 -1.33
N VAL A 6 -6.26 3.73 -0.41
CA VAL A 6 -6.23 3.48 1.04
C VAL A 6 -7.28 2.45 1.43
N VAL A 7 -8.53 2.62 0.97
CA VAL A 7 -9.62 1.67 1.25
C VAL A 7 -9.31 0.29 0.66
N SER A 8 -8.87 0.21 -0.59
CA SER A 8 -8.47 -1.06 -1.21
C SER A 8 -7.30 -1.72 -0.48
N CYS A 9 -6.32 -0.93 -0.03
CA CYS A 9 -5.19 -1.44 0.74
C CYS A 9 -5.67 -2.01 2.08
N ILE A 10 -6.53 -1.30 2.81
CA ILE A 10 -7.08 -1.77 4.09
C ILE A 10 -7.87 -3.07 3.90
N VAL A 11 -8.70 -3.17 2.85
CA VAL A 11 -9.48 -4.38 2.56
C VAL A 11 -8.57 -5.56 2.23
N LEU A 12 -7.57 -5.35 1.36
CA LEU A 12 -6.62 -6.42 1.03
C LEU A 12 -5.78 -6.81 2.25
N ASN A 13 -5.41 -5.86 3.10
CA ASN A 13 -4.65 -6.13 4.31
C ASN A 13 -5.48 -6.80 5.40
N MET A 14 -6.80 -6.70 5.33
CA MET A 14 -7.72 -7.44 6.18
C MET A 14 -7.88 -8.89 5.76
N ILE A 15 -7.69 -9.19 4.47
CA ILE A 15 -7.75 -10.56 3.95
C ILE A 15 -6.38 -11.24 4.06
N ALA A 16 -5.30 -10.48 3.88
CA ALA A 16 -3.94 -10.99 4.01
C ALA A 16 -3.52 -11.15 5.48
N VAL A 17 -2.75 -12.21 5.74
CA VAL A 17 -2.12 -12.46 7.04
C VAL A 17 -0.92 -11.54 7.27
N ASP A 18 -0.30 -11.05 6.19
CA ASP A 18 0.94 -10.31 6.21
C ASP A 18 0.88 -8.99 5.41
N ASN A 19 1.36 -7.91 6.03
CA ASN A 19 1.31 -6.56 5.47
C ASN A 19 2.30 -6.34 4.32
N TYR A 20 3.39 -7.11 4.24
CA TYR A 20 4.40 -6.97 3.20
C TYR A 20 3.85 -7.44 1.85
N VAL A 21 3.19 -8.59 1.81
CA VAL A 21 2.60 -9.13 0.58
C VAL A 21 1.52 -8.18 0.05
N THR A 22 0.66 -7.67 0.94
CA THR A 22 -0.35 -6.67 0.56
C THR A 22 0.29 -5.42 -0.01
N ALA A 23 1.34 -4.89 0.63
CA ALA A 23 2.01 -3.66 0.19
C ALA A 23 2.69 -3.81 -1.18
N VAL A 24 3.29 -4.97 -1.46
CA VAL A 24 3.92 -5.25 -2.76
C VAL A 24 2.88 -5.35 -3.89
N ILE A 25 1.77 -6.06 -3.64
CA ILE A 25 0.71 -6.23 -4.63
C ILE A 25 0.01 -4.89 -4.92
N THR A 26 -0.40 -4.18 -3.88
CA THR A 26 -1.07 -2.89 -4.04
C THR A 26 -0.14 -1.80 -4.56
N GLY A 27 1.14 -1.84 -4.17
CA GLY A 27 2.18 -0.98 -4.72
C GLY A 27 2.31 -1.14 -6.23
N SER A 28 2.49 -2.36 -6.73
CA SER A 28 2.59 -2.62 -8.17
C SER A 28 1.30 -2.32 -8.93
N MET A 29 0.13 -2.58 -8.33
CA MET A 29 -1.18 -2.32 -8.92
C MET A 29 -1.50 -0.82 -9.04
N PHE A 30 -1.23 -0.02 -8.00
CA PHE A 30 -1.56 1.41 -7.99
C PHE A 30 -0.44 2.31 -8.54
N LYS A 31 0.81 1.82 -8.67
CA LYS A 31 1.92 2.56 -9.30
C LYS A 31 1.53 3.08 -10.68
N LYS A 32 1.01 2.19 -11.54
CA LYS A 32 0.54 2.51 -12.90
C LYS A 32 -0.54 3.60 -12.91
N ALA A 33 -1.50 3.51 -11.99
CA ALA A 33 -2.61 4.46 -11.87
C ALA A 33 -2.15 5.85 -11.38
N TYR A 34 -1.12 5.91 -10.53
CA TYR A 34 -0.53 7.17 -10.06
C TYR A 34 0.31 7.83 -11.14
N VAL A 35 1.16 7.08 -11.85
CA VAL A 35 2.00 7.60 -12.95
C VAL A 35 1.13 8.11 -14.10
N LYS A 36 0.09 7.39 -14.51
CA LYS A 36 -0.85 7.82 -15.56
C LYS A 36 -1.58 9.13 -15.25
N ARG A 37 -1.70 9.49 -13.96
CA ARG A 37 -2.35 10.72 -13.48
C ARG A 37 -1.37 11.83 -13.08
N GLY A 38 -0.07 11.68 -13.36
CA GLY A 38 0.96 12.67 -13.05
C GLY A 38 1.25 12.82 -11.55
N LEU A 39 0.91 11.82 -10.74
CA LEU A 39 1.21 11.78 -9.30
C LEU A 39 2.49 10.97 -9.07
N HIS A 40 3.39 11.48 -8.23
CA HIS A 40 4.62 10.75 -7.93
C HIS A 40 4.30 9.49 -7.09
N PRO A 41 4.90 8.33 -7.39
CA PRO A 41 4.71 7.08 -6.63
C PRO A 41 5.12 7.19 -5.15
N LEU A 42 5.82 8.25 -4.75
CA LEU A 42 6.21 8.49 -3.36
C LEU A 42 4.98 8.81 -2.49
N ASN A 43 3.94 9.39 -3.09
CA ASN A 43 2.66 9.59 -2.41
C ASN A 43 1.95 8.24 -2.19
N LEU A 44 2.10 7.28 -3.12
CA LEU A 44 1.56 5.93 -2.99
C LEU A 44 2.28 5.17 -1.86
N THR A 45 3.61 5.21 -1.81
CA THR A 45 4.40 4.58 -0.74
C THR A 45 4.03 5.14 0.65
N LYS A 46 3.86 6.46 0.77
CA LYS A 46 3.39 7.08 2.02
C LYS A 46 2.02 6.56 2.44
N CYS A 47 1.08 6.47 1.50
CA CYS A 47 -0.26 5.95 1.79
C CYS A 47 -0.21 4.46 2.20
N LEU A 48 0.63 3.66 1.54
CA LEU A 48 0.81 2.24 1.84
C LEU A 48 1.35 2.00 3.25
N ALA A 49 2.39 2.75 3.64
CA ALA A 49 2.98 2.65 4.97
C ALA A 49 1.95 2.94 6.07
N GLU A 50 1.11 3.95 5.85
CA GLU A 50 0.09 4.35 6.82
C GLU A 50 -1.10 3.39 6.86
N CYS A 51 -1.50 2.81 5.72
CA CYS A 51 -2.52 1.75 5.71
C CYS A 51 -2.08 0.54 6.52
N ALA A 52 -0.81 0.13 6.36
CA ALA A 52 -0.24 -0.97 7.12
C ALA A 52 -0.16 -0.65 8.63
N ALA A 53 0.17 0.59 9.00
CA ALA A 53 0.23 1.02 10.39
C ALA A 53 -1.13 0.93 11.11
N ILE A 54 -2.22 1.26 10.42
CA ILE A 54 -3.60 1.19 10.98
C ILE A 54 -4.05 -0.27 11.12
N THR A 55 -3.80 -1.11 10.11
CA THR A 55 -4.35 -2.48 10.07
C THR A 55 -3.52 -3.49 10.86
N SER A 56 -2.22 -3.28 11.03
CA SER A 56 -1.33 -4.24 11.70
C SER A 56 -1.73 -4.61 13.13
N PRO A 57 -2.03 -3.65 14.03
CA PRO A 57 -2.39 -3.97 15.41
C PRO A 57 -3.89 -4.30 15.59
N LEU A 58 -4.74 -3.90 14.66
CA LEU A 58 -6.20 -3.98 14.82
C LEU A 58 -6.78 -5.33 14.38
N ILE A 59 -6.08 -6.04 13.51
CA ILE A 59 -6.57 -7.25 12.87
C ILE A 59 -6.02 -8.49 13.61
N PRO A 60 -6.87 -9.29 14.28
CA PRO A 60 -6.42 -10.36 15.19
C PRO A 60 -5.58 -11.43 14.52
N TRP A 61 -5.81 -11.67 13.22
CA TRP A 61 -5.13 -12.71 12.44
C TRP A 61 -3.91 -12.17 11.67
N ASN A 62 -3.56 -10.89 11.82
CA ASN A 62 -2.33 -10.33 11.28
C ASN A 62 -1.15 -10.70 12.21
N THR A 63 0.03 -10.94 11.66
CA THR A 63 1.26 -11.26 12.40
C THR A 63 1.48 -10.36 13.62
N CYS A 64 1.30 -9.03 13.47
CA CYS A 64 1.50 -8.08 14.57
C CYS A 64 0.40 -8.19 15.66
N GLY A 65 -0.85 -8.45 15.25
CA GLY A 65 -1.97 -8.68 16.16
C GLY A 65 -1.81 -9.98 16.96
N ILE A 66 -1.37 -11.06 16.30
CA ILE A 66 -1.11 -12.35 16.96
C ILE A 66 -0.03 -12.22 18.04
N VAL A 67 1.06 -11.49 17.75
CA VAL A 67 2.12 -11.25 18.74
C VAL A 67 1.62 -10.41 19.91
N MET A 68 0.86 -9.35 19.65
CA MET A 68 0.31 -8.48 20.71
C MET A 68 -0.70 -9.22 21.60
N VAL A 69 -1.62 -9.99 21.01
CA VAL A 69 -2.56 -10.83 21.76
C VAL A 69 -1.81 -11.90 22.56
N GLY A 70 -0.77 -12.51 21.99
CA GLY A 70 0.06 -13.51 22.67
C GLY A 70 0.87 -12.96 23.85
N MET A 71 1.32 -11.69 23.78
CA MET A 71 2.10 -11.07 24.85
C MET A 71 1.22 -10.44 25.94
N LEU A 72 0.14 -9.76 25.57
CA LEU A 72 -0.70 -8.99 26.50
C LEU A 72 -1.92 -9.78 27.00
N GLY A 73 -2.31 -10.88 26.33
CA GLY A 73 -3.46 -11.70 26.71
C GLY A 73 -4.82 -11.03 26.54
N VAL A 74 -4.87 -9.83 25.96
CA VAL A 74 -6.09 -9.04 25.73
C VAL A 74 -6.47 -9.02 24.25
N SER A 75 -7.76 -8.84 23.95
CA SER A 75 -8.23 -8.83 22.57
C SER A 75 -7.82 -7.53 21.84
N PRO A 76 -7.71 -7.56 20.49
CA PRO A 76 -7.35 -6.38 19.69
C PRO A 76 -8.25 -5.16 19.90
N VAL A 77 -9.53 -5.40 20.19
CA VAL A 77 -10.51 -4.33 20.43
C VAL A 77 -10.26 -3.64 21.78
N GLU A 78 -9.77 -4.37 22.77
CA GLU A 78 -9.50 -3.84 24.11
C GLU A 78 -8.21 -3.00 24.16
N TYR A 79 -7.17 -3.39 23.41
CA TYR A 79 -5.93 -2.61 23.34
C TYR A 79 -5.91 -1.56 22.21
N ALA A 80 -6.83 -1.61 21.24
CA ALA A 80 -6.98 -0.62 20.17
C ALA A 80 -6.96 0.85 20.62
N PRO A 81 -7.62 1.27 21.71
CA PRO A 81 -7.53 2.66 22.17
C PRO A 81 -6.18 3.02 22.81
N TYR A 82 -5.40 2.02 23.25
CA TYR A 82 -4.08 2.21 23.85
C TYR A 82 -2.96 2.28 22.82
N THR A 83 -3.22 1.93 21.55
CA THR A 83 -2.24 2.07 20.46
C THR A 83 -2.12 3.49 19.92
N PHE A 84 -2.33 4.52 20.76
CA PHE A 84 -2.40 5.94 20.36
C PHE A 84 -1.24 6.41 19.47
N SER A 85 -0.05 5.85 19.64
CA SER A 85 1.13 6.14 18.82
C SER A 85 0.99 5.73 17.35
N CYS A 86 0.13 4.75 17.04
CA CYS A 86 -0.22 4.35 15.67
C CYS A 86 -1.28 5.27 15.06
N TRP A 87 -2.19 5.85 15.87
CA TRP A 87 -3.28 6.68 15.36
C TRP A 87 -2.81 8.08 14.93
N ILE A 88 -1.85 8.66 15.67
CA ILE A 88 -1.32 10.00 15.39
C ILE A 88 -0.76 10.14 13.96
N PRO A 89 0.22 9.32 13.51
CA PRO A 89 0.79 9.45 12.17
C PRO A 89 -0.25 9.22 11.08
N SER A 90 -1.19 8.29 11.29
CA SER A 90 -2.25 8.00 10.34
C SER A 90 -3.25 9.15 10.17
N ILE A 91 -3.63 9.82 11.26
CA ILE A 91 -4.47 11.02 11.22
C ILE A 91 -3.72 12.16 10.50
N VAL A 92 -2.44 12.37 10.83
CA VAL A 92 -1.62 13.42 10.21
C VAL A 92 -1.48 13.20 8.71
N ILE A 93 -1.24 11.97 8.24
CA ILE A 93 -1.15 11.69 6.80
C ILE A 93 -2.48 11.95 6.09
N VAL A 94 -3.61 11.53 6.69
CA VAL A 94 -4.93 11.70 6.07
C VAL A 94 -5.25 13.19 5.93
N VAL A 95 -4.95 13.98 6.96
CA VAL A 95 -5.11 15.43 6.94
C VAL A 95 -4.20 16.08 5.90
N PHE A 96 -2.93 15.67 5.81
CA PHE A 96 -1.99 16.21 4.82
C PHE A 96 -2.37 15.83 3.39
N ALA A 97 -2.86 14.60 3.18
CA ALA A 97 -3.39 14.14 1.90
C ALA A 97 -4.65 14.91 1.50
N TYR A 98 -5.55 15.20 2.46
CA TYR A 98 -6.78 15.98 2.22
C TYR A 98 -6.48 17.44 1.90
N LEU A 99 -5.54 18.05 2.64
CA LEU A 99 -5.11 19.43 2.41
C LEU A 99 -4.20 19.58 1.17
N ASN A 100 -3.85 18.49 0.49
CA ASN A 100 -2.94 18.48 -0.66
C ASN A 100 -1.55 19.07 -0.32
N ILE A 101 -1.18 19.05 0.95
CA ILE A 101 0.10 19.57 1.45
C ILE A 101 1.12 18.44 1.31
N GLY A 102 2.13 18.64 0.45
CA GLY A 102 3.21 17.67 0.25
C GLY A 102 2.95 16.59 -0.82
N MET A 103 1.91 16.73 -1.66
CA MET A 103 1.74 15.88 -2.84
C MET A 103 2.78 16.21 -3.90
N LYS A 104 3.80 15.35 -4.04
CA LYS A 104 4.79 15.48 -5.11
C LYS A 104 4.12 15.10 -6.43
N ARG A 105 4.06 16.03 -7.38
CA ARG A 105 3.61 15.79 -8.75
C ARG A 105 4.80 15.43 -9.61
N LEU A 106 4.55 14.63 -10.63
CA LEU A 106 5.57 14.24 -11.59
C LEU A 106 5.64 15.28 -12.69
N THR A 107 6.85 15.62 -13.16
CA THR A 107 6.99 16.46 -14.35
C THR A 107 6.58 15.67 -15.61
N PRO A 108 6.15 16.34 -16.69
CA PRO A 108 5.71 15.66 -17.92
C PRO A 108 6.78 14.77 -18.56
N GLU A 109 8.06 15.11 -18.39
CA GLU A 109 9.20 14.34 -18.90
C GLU A 109 9.46 13.09 -18.05
N GLU A 110 9.50 13.23 -16.72
CA GLU A 110 9.60 12.10 -15.79
C GLU A 110 8.40 11.13 -15.93
N GLN A 111 7.22 11.66 -16.22
CA GLN A 111 6.03 10.84 -16.46
C GLN A 111 6.16 9.98 -17.72
N LYS A 112 6.68 10.54 -18.83
CA LYS A 112 6.92 9.75 -20.04
C LYS A 112 8.02 8.71 -19.84
N ALA A 113 9.08 9.05 -19.13
CA ALA A 113 10.16 8.11 -18.83
C ALA A 113 9.67 6.92 -18.00
N LEU A 114 8.88 7.15 -16.95
CA LEU A 114 8.33 6.07 -16.11
C LEU A 114 7.28 5.22 -16.84
N LEU A 115 6.50 5.80 -17.76
CA LEU A 115 5.57 5.03 -18.60
C LEU A 115 6.31 4.15 -19.61
N ALA A 116 7.42 4.65 -20.18
CA ALA A 116 8.26 3.89 -21.10
C ALA A 116 9.00 2.72 -20.41
N ASP A 117 9.49 2.94 -19.19
CA ASP A 117 10.05 1.87 -18.36
C ASP A 117 8.98 0.80 -18.02
N GLU A 118 7.76 1.21 -17.67
CA GLU A 118 6.68 0.27 -17.38
C GLU A 118 6.19 -0.50 -18.62
N GLU A 119 6.19 0.13 -19.81
CA GLU A 119 5.91 -0.56 -21.07
C GLU A 119 6.97 -1.62 -21.38
N ASN A 120 8.26 -1.31 -21.15
CA ASN A 120 9.35 -2.29 -21.28
C ASN A 120 9.25 -3.43 -20.25
N GLU A 121 8.93 -3.15 -18.98
CA GLU A 121 8.73 -4.19 -17.95
C GLU A 121 7.52 -5.09 -18.28
N THR A 122 6.43 -4.51 -18.78
CA THR A 122 5.22 -5.26 -19.15
C THR A 122 5.46 -6.10 -20.42
N GLN A 123 6.21 -5.57 -21.38
CA GLN A 123 6.58 -6.29 -22.61
C GLN A 123 7.57 -7.44 -22.31
N SER A 124 8.54 -7.22 -21.44
CA SER A 124 9.46 -8.26 -20.97
C SER A 124 8.73 -9.37 -20.21
N SER A 125 7.83 -9.04 -19.29
CA SER A 125 7.06 -10.05 -18.54
C SER A 125 6.06 -10.83 -19.40
N MET A 126 5.57 -10.26 -20.51
CA MET A 126 4.79 -10.99 -21.51
C MET A 126 5.67 -11.93 -22.35
N GLU A 127 6.87 -11.49 -22.75
CA GLU A 127 7.84 -12.31 -23.50
C GLU A 127 8.35 -13.51 -22.68
N TYR A 128 8.49 -13.37 -21.35
CA TYR A 128 8.84 -14.47 -20.45
C TYR A 128 7.68 -15.42 -20.10
N ALA A 129 6.42 -15.03 -20.34
CA ALA A 129 5.25 -15.87 -20.06
C ALA A 129 4.95 -16.88 -21.20
N GLU A 130 5.30 -16.55 -22.45
CA GLU A 130 5.12 -17.42 -23.62
C GLU A 130 5.86 -18.78 -23.54
N PRO A 131 7.12 -18.89 -23.06
CA PRO A 131 7.80 -20.19 -23.01
C PRO A 131 7.23 -21.19 -21.99
N LYS A 132 6.42 -20.76 -21.00
CA LYS A 132 5.81 -21.67 -20.01
C LYS A 132 4.51 -22.33 -20.50
N ALA A 133 3.81 -21.72 -21.45
CA ALA A 133 2.62 -22.31 -22.06
C ALA A 133 2.96 -23.45 -23.05
N GLN A 134 4.21 -23.54 -23.52
CA GLN A 134 4.69 -24.57 -24.44
C GLN A 134 5.27 -25.81 -23.74
N MET A 135 5.32 -25.85 -22.40
CA MET A 135 5.84 -26.98 -21.62
C MET A 135 4.79 -27.67 -20.72
N ALA A 136 3.49 -27.35 -20.87
CA ALA A 136 2.38 -27.96 -20.13
C ALA A 136 1.53 -28.87 -21.03
#